data_AF-A0A4Q9FUB8-F1
#
_entry.id   AF-A0A4Q9FUB8-F1
#
_cell.length_a   1.000
_cell.length_b   1.000
_cell.length_c   1.000
_cell.angle_alpha   90.00
_cell.angle_beta   90.00
_cell.angle_gamma   90.00
#
_symmetry.space_group_name_H-M   'P 1'
#
loop_
_entity.id
_entity.type
_entity.pdbx_description
1 polymer ?
#
loop_
_entity_poly.entity_id
_entity_poly.type
_entity_poly.pdbx_seq_one_letter_code
_entity_poly.pdbx_strand_id
1 'polypeptide(L)' 'MNSLGKRAFSPLSLAFCVAILSGCASPPPLPPAAPPPIPERTCETTEQTDVMGDARVTEEVTRETTLTRCVTQ' A
#
# COMPACT_ATOMS: atom_id res chain seq x y z
N MET A 1 -0.19 -56.38 -47.51
CA MET A 1 -0.86 -55.09 -47.33
C MET A 1 -1.64 -55.08 -46.02
N ASN A 2 -0.97 -54.59 -44.97
CA ASN A 2 -1.45 -53.78 -43.84
C ASN A 2 -2.86 -54.08 -43.29
N SER A 3 -2.98 -55.00 -42.33
CA SER A 3 -4.21 -55.13 -41.53
C SER A 3 -4.35 -53.95 -40.58
N LEU A 4 -5.52 -53.32 -40.61
CA LEU A 4 -5.86 -52.09 -39.91
C LEU A 4 -5.50 -52.10 -38.40
N GLY A 5 -4.51 -51.30 -38.04
CA GLY A 5 -4.26 -50.83 -36.67
C GLY A 5 -5.38 -49.90 -36.21
N LYS A 6 -6.54 -50.46 -35.85
CA LYS A 6 -7.69 -49.74 -35.30
C LYS A 6 -8.21 -50.42 -34.04
N ARG A 7 -7.36 -50.53 -33.03
CA ARG A 7 -7.72 -50.87 -31.64
C ARG A 7 -6.68 -50.15 -30.76
N ALA A 8 -7.00 -49.32 -29.78
CA ALA A 8 -8.26 -48.94 -29.20
C ALA A 8 -8.03 -47.57 -28.52
N PHE A 9 -8.55 -46.49 -29.11
CA PHE A 9 -8.85 -45.31 -28.30
C PHE A 9 -10.15 -45.61 -27.58
N SER A 10 -10.04 -46.37 -26.48
CA SER A 10 -11.17 -46.66 -25.62
C SER A 10 -11.77 -45.33 -25.18
N PRO A 11 -13.09 -45.10 -25.34
CA PRO A 11 -13.73 -43.85 -24.94
C PRO A 11 -13.50 -43.53 -23.46
N LEU A 12 -13.20 -44.56 -22.66
CA LEU A 12 -12.81 -44.45 -21.26
C LEU A 12 -11.50 -43.69 -21.04
N SER A 13 -10.50 -43.89 -21.92
CA SER A 13 -9.20 -43.19 -21.85
C SER A 13 -9.34 -41.71 -22.20
N LEU A 14 -10.18 -41.41 -23.20
CA LEU A 14 -10.46 -40.04 -23.62
C LEU A 14 -11.26 -39.28 -22.55
N ALA A 15 -12.25 -39.93 -21.93
CA ALA A 15 -13.01 -39.38 -20.81
C ALA A 15 -12.13 -39.10 -19.57
N PHE A 16 -11.16 -39.97 -19.30
CA PHE A 16 -10.21 -39.80 -18.19
C PHE A 16 -9.26 -38.60 -18.42
N CYS A 17 -8.76 -38.42 -19.65
CA CYS A 17 -7.94 -37.26 -20.00
C CYS A 17 -8.72 -35.93 -19.90
N VAL A 18 -9.98 -35.89 -20.35
CA VAL A 18 -10.83 -34.70 -20.24
C VAL A 18 -11.12 -34.35 -18.78
N ALA A 19 -11.36 -35.36 -17.93
CA ALA A 19 -11.56 -35.15 -16.50
C ALA A 19 -10.34 -34.50 -15.82
N ILE A 20 -9.12 -34.99 -16.10
CA ILE A 20 -7.88 -34.45 -15.53
C ILE A 20 -7.60 -33.02 -16.02
N LEU A 21 -7.88 -32.73 -17.30
CA LEU A 21 -7.67 -31.40 -17.90
C LEU A 21 -8.73 -30.37 -17.48
N SER A 22 -9.94 -30.81 -17.13
CA SER A 22 -11.05 -29.93 -16.74
C SER A 22 -10.91 -29.35 -15.33
N GLY A 23 -10.05 -29.92 -14.49
CA GLY A 23 -9.92 -29.57 -13.08
C GLY A 23 -8.87 -28.51 -12.75
N CYS A 24 -8.11 -28.03 -13.74
CA CYS A 24 -6.95 -27.14 -13.49
C CYS A 24 -7.20 -25.70 -13.97
N ALA A 25 -8.36 -25.13 -13.63
CA ALA A 25 -8.54 -23.70 -13.69
C ALA A 25 -8.24 -23.13 -12.30
N SER A 26 -7.00 -22.66 -12.10
CA SER A 26 -6.68 -21.87 -10.90
C SER A 26 -7.67 -20.71 -10.83
N PRO A 27 -8.27 -20.42 -9.67
CA PRO A 27 -9.11 -19.24 -9.52
C PRO A 27 -8.33 -18.01 -9.95
N PRO A 28 -8.99 -16.99 -10.52
CA PRO A 28 -8.33 -15.77 -10.94
C PRO A 28 -7.56 -15.18 -9.75
N PRO A 29 -6.34 -14.64 -9.97
CA PRO A 29 -5.57 -14.02 -8.90
C PRO A 29 -6.40 -12.91 -8.25
N LEU A 30 -6.35 -12.86 -6.92
CA LEU A 30 -7.01 -11.80 -6.15
C LEU A 30 -6.48 -10.44 -6.64
N PRO A 31 -7.35 -9.42 -6.74
CA PRO A 31 -6.92 -8.08 -7.09
C PRO A 31 -5.85 -7.61 -6.09
N PRO A 32 -4.86 -6.81 -6.54
CA PRO A 32 -3.83 -6.27 -5.67
C PRO A 32 -4.48 -5.54 -4.50
N ALA A 33 -3.96 -5.79 -3.29
CA ALA A 33 -4.35 -5.01 -2.13
C ALA A 33 -4.02 -3.53 -2.38
N ALA A 34 -4.93 -2.64 -1.98
CA ALA A 34 -4.67 -1.22 -2.06
C ALA A 34 -3.42 -0.86 -1.25
N PRO A 35 -2.58 0.08 -1.73
CA PRO A 35 -1.42 0.55 -0.99
C PRO A 35 -1.88 1.17 0.34
N PRO A 36 -1.03 1.10 1.39
CA PRO A 36 -1.35 1.70 2.68
C PRO A 36 -1.53 3.23 2.54
N PRO A 37 -2.31 3.87 3.42
CA PRO A 37 -2.50 5.31 3.40
C PRO A 37 -1.16 6.04 3.57
N ILE A 38 -1.02 7.17 2.87
CA ILE A 38 0.16 8.03 2.97
C ILE A 38 0.09 8.78 4.31
N PRO A 39 1.17 8.78 5.12
CA PRO A 39 1.17 9.53 6.38
C PRO A 39 0.99 11.02 6.13
N GLU A 40 -0.01 11.62 6.76
CA GLU A 40 -0.26 13.06 6.65
C GLU A 40 0.69 13.82 7.57
N ARG A 41 1.37 14.84 7.02
CA ARG A 41 2.21 15.76 7.77
C ARG A 41 1.38 16.98 8.16
N THR A 42 1.10 17.15 9.43
CA THR A 42 0.43 18.35 9.96
C THR A 42 1.47 19.22 10.65
N CYS A 43 1.65 20.46 10.18
CA CYS A 43 2.52 21.43 10.82
C CYS A 43 1.69 22.57 11.42
N GLU A 44 1.91 22.84 12.70
CA GLU A 44 1.31 23.93 13.45
C GLU A 44 2.40 24.96 13.76
N THR A 45 2.10 26.24 13.57
CA THR A 45 3.01 27.35 13.91
C THR A 45 2.41 28.16 15.05
N THR A 46 3.21 28.46 16.06
CA THR A 46 2.85 29.28 17.21
C THR A 46 3.79 30.47 17.28
N GLU A 47 3.24 31.66 17.40
CA GLU A 47 3.98 32.91 17.56
C GLU A 47 3.82 33.38 19.01
N GLN A 48 4.94 33.72 19.65
CA GLN A 48 5.00 34.19 21.02
C GLN A 48 5.84 35.45 21.09
N THR A 49 5.28 36.50 21.70
CA THR A 49 5.98 37.76 21.97
C THR A 49 6.18 37.89 23.47
N ASP A 50 7.43 37.89 23.92
CA ASP A 50 7.80 38.06 25.32
C ASP A 50 8.38 39.47 25.54
N VAL A 51 7.83 40.22 26.48
CA VAL A 51 8.40 41.51 26.91
C VAL A 51 9.34 41.26 28.08
N MET A 52 10.65 41.37 27.84
CA MET A 52 11.67 41.26 28.87
C MET A 52 11.98 42.66 29.40
N GLY A 53 11.56 42.96 30.63
CA GLY A 53 12.01 44.16 31.33
C GLY A 53 13.47 44.00 31.74
N ASP A 54 14.39 44.68 31.07
CA ASP A 54 15.81 44.69 31.45
C ASP A 54 16.08 45.84 32.42
N ALA A 55 16.51 45.53 33.64
CA ALA A 55 16.84 46.54 34.65
C ALA A 55 18.06 47.42 34.28
N ARG A 56 18.81 47.07 33.23
CA ARG A 56 19.99 47.80 32.74
C ARG A 56 19.68 48.78 31.60
N VAL A 57 18.50 48.68 30.98
CA VAL A 57 18.10 49.45 29.79
C VAL A 57 16.79 50.15 30.09
N THR A 58 16.70 51.45 29.85
CA THR A 58 15.49 52.25 30.10
C THR A 58 14.31 51.87 29.19
N GLU A 59 14.55 51.04 28.17
CA GLU A 59 13.57 50.59 27.19
C GLU A 59 13.15 49.13 27.39
N GLU A 60 11.90 48.83 27.06
CA GLU A 60 11.36 47.48 27.06
C GLU A 60 11.98 46.64 25.94
N VAL A 61 12.56 45.49 26.27
CA VAL A 61 13.11 44.57 25.27
C VAL A 61 12.03 43.57 24.88
N THR A 62 11.46 43.72 23.69
CA THR A 62 10.51 42.75 23.12
C THR A 62 11.26 41.65 22.36
N ARG A 63 10.95 40.38 22.66
CA ARG A 63 11.46 39.21 21.93
C ARG A 63 10.30 38.51 21.23
N GLU A 64 10.38 38.40 19.91
CA GLU A 64 9.48 37.58 19.10
C GLU A 64 10.09 36.18 18.90
N THR A 65 9.31 35.14 19.17
CA THR A 65 9.69 33.74 18.99
C THR A 65 8.62 33.02 18.17
N THR A 66 9.03 32.43 17.04
CA THR A 66 8.17 31.58 16.22
C THR A 66 8.56 30.12 16.42
N LEU A 67 7.62 29.29 16.85
CA LEU A 67 7.79 27.83 16.99
C LEU A 67 6.95 27.11 15.95
N THR A 68 7.56 26.17 15.23
CA THR A 68 6.86 25.32 14.26
C THR A 68 6.95 23.87 14.70
N ARG A 69 5.80 23.24 14.94
CA ARG A 69 5.67 21.84 15.34
C ARG A 69 5.06 21.04 14.20
N CYS A 70 5.81 20.07 13.68
CA CYS A 70 5.31 19.15 12.65
C CYS A 70 5.13 17.74 13.21
N VAL A 71 3.92 17.18 13.04
CA VAL A 71 3.53 15.84 13.49
C VAL A 71 3.16 14.99 12.27
N THR A 72 3.43 13.69 12.35
CA THR A 72 3.03 12.72 11.31
C THR A 72 2.02 11.78 11.93
N GLN A 73 0.85 11.63 11.31
CA GLN A 73 -0.18 10.67 11.71
C GLN A 73 -0.05 9.36 10.92
#